data_AF-A0A4V3UWG4-F1
#
_entry.id   AF-A0A4V3UWG4-F1
#
_cell.length_a   1.000
_cell.length_b   1.000
_cell.length_c   1.000
_cell.angle_alpha   90.00
_cell.angle_beta   90.00
_cell.angle_gamma   90.00
#
_symmetry.space_group_name_H-M   'P 1'
#
loop_
_entity.id
_entity.type
_entity.pdbx_description
1 polymer ?
#
loop_
_entity_poly.entity_id
_entity_poly.type
_entity_poly.pdbx_seq_one_letter_code
_entity_poly.pdbx_strand_id
1 'polypeptide(L)'
;MAQLIQFQKSAPTVLTPATIEASEFLHRVKIGEWIQAEFRRVRNYEFHKRFFKLLQFGFDYWTPAGGVLTPQERQLVNGFVRYLITMSGHQHGETLSAAADEYLFKIGQRRAQDVALLKSFEPYRAWAIVEAGYYDVVILPDGQRRRVAKSISFARMSEDTFQGLYKSVFNVLWNAILFRSFKTPEEAQNVALHLLEFA
;
A
#
# COMPACT_ATOMS: atom_id res chain seq x y z
N MET A 1 -2.99 -3.99 -17.82
CA MET A 1 -3.11 -3.15 -16.60
C MET A 1 -4.54 -2.67 -16.52
N ALA A 2 -5.24 -2.85 -15.39
CA ALA A 2 -6.58 -2.31 -15.22
C ALA A 2 -6.46 -0.80 -14.96
N GLN A 3 -6.80 0.02 -15.95
CA GLN A 3 -6.84 1.47 -15.80
C GLN A 3 -8.22 1.85 -15.20
N LEU A 4 -8.22 2.69 -14.17
CA LEU A 4 -9.45 3.15 -13.54
C LEU A 4 -10.11 4.21 -14.43
N ILE A 5 -11.18 3.84 -15.14
CA ILE A 5 -11.91 4.74 -16.03
C ILE A 5 -13.16 5.23 -15.30
N GLN A 6 -13.29 6.54 -15.14
CA GLN A 6 -14.40 7.16 -14.43
C GLN A 6 -15.46 7.68 -15.39
N PHE A 7 -16.71 7.32 -15.11
CA PHE A 7 -17.88 7.77 -15.86
C PHE A 7 -18.83 8.52 -14.92
N GLN A 8 -19.43 9.60 -15.42
CA GLN A 8 -20.50 10.33 -14.74
C GLN A 8 -21.84 10.07 -15.43
N LYS A 9 -22.91 10.04 -14.64
CA LYS A 9 -24.26 9.87 -15.16
C LYS A 9 -24.83 11.24 -15.54
N SER A 10 -24.82 11.56 -16.84
CA SER A 10 -25.36 12.83 -17.36
C SER A 10 -26.87 12.78 -17.61
N ALA A 11 -27.43 11.58 -17.82
CA ALA A 11 -28.87 11.37 -18.01
C ALA A 11 -29.30 9.99 -17.48
N PRO A 12 -30.61 9.65 -17.42
CA PRO A 12 -31.11 8.38 -16.88
C PRO A 12 -30.40 7.13 -17.44
N THR A 13 -30.03 7.15 -18.71
CA THR A 13 -29.40 6.04 -19.45
C THR A 13 -28.07 6.41 -20.09
N VAL A 14 -27.54 7.61 -19.85
CA VAL A 14 -26.33 8.12 -20.50
C VAL A 14 -25.21 8.28 -19.48
N LEU A 15 -24.09 7.60 -19.76
CA LEU A 15 -22.83 7.77 -19.05
C LEU A 15 -21.86 8.53 -19.96
N THR A 16 -21.28 9.60 -19.44
CA THR A 16 -20.22 10.35 -20.13
C THR A 16 -18.89 10.17 -19.39
N PRO A 17 -17.74 10.21 -20.09
CA PRO A 17 -16.45 10.19 -19.43
C PRO A 17 -16.35 11.37 -18.44
N ALA A 18 -15.89 11.09 -17.22
CA ALA A 18 -15.72 12.11 -16.18
C ALA A 18 -14.36 12.83 -16.28
N THR A 19 -13.39 12.22 -16.97
CA THR A 19 -12.03 12.74 -17.13
C THR A 19 -11.61 12.75 -18.60
N ILE A 20 -10.62 13.58 -18.93
CA ILE A 20 -10.03 13.67 -20.27
C ILE A 20 -9.44 12.31 -20.69
N GLU A 21 -8.74 11.64 -19.77
CA GLU A 21 -8.18 10.30 -19.98
C GLU A 21 -9.24 9.24 -20.35
N ALA A 22 -10.41 9.30 -19.70
CA ALA A 22 -11.52 8.40 -20.00
C ALA A 22 -12.10 8.66 -21.39
N SER A 23 -12.15 9.93 -21.82
CA SER A 23 -12.59 10.30 -23.17
C SER A 23 -11.61 9.77 -24.23
N GLU A 24 -10.30 9.96 -24.03
CA GLU A 24 -9.26 9.44 -24.93
C GLU A 24 -9.24 7.92 -25.00
N PHE A 25 -9.56 7.23 -23.90
CA PHE A 25 -9.74 5.78 -23.93
C PHE A 25 -10.92 5.37 -24.82
N LEU A 26 -12.08 6.00 -24.69
CA LEU A 26 -13.25 5.69 -25.52
C LEU A 26 -13.02 5.95 -27.01
N HIS A 27 -12.25 6.99 -27.37
CA HIS A 27 -11.87 7.25 -28.76
C HIS A 27 -10.97 6.15 -29.35
N ARG A 28 -10.22 5.43 -28.51
CA ARG A 28 -9.34 4.33 -28.95
C ARG A 28 -10.09 3.01 -29.12
N VAL A 29 -11.18 2.80 -28.39
CA VAL A 29 -12.00 1.58 -28.50
C VAL A 29 -12.88 1.68 -29.74
N LYS A 30 -12.85 0.65 -30.60
CA LYS A 30 -13.63 0.68 -31.84
C LYS A 30 -15.11 0.45 -31.58
N ILE A 31 -15.95 1.04 -32.42
CA ILE A 31 -17.40 0.79 -32.41
C ILE A 31 -17.62 -0.72 -32.63
N GLY A 32 -18.31 -1.36 -31.68
CA GLY A 32 -18.60 -2.81 -31.71
C GLY A 32 -17.72 -3.66 -30.78
N GLU A 33 -16.68 -3.09 -30.16
CA GLU A 33 -15.87 -3.79 -29.15
C GLU A 33 -16.54 -3.76 -27.77
N TRP A 34 -16.44 -4.90 -27.05
CA TRP A 34 -17.01 -5.04 -25.71
C TRP A 34 -16.09 -4.42 -24.67
N ILE A 35 -16.59 -3.42 -23.92
CA ILE A 35 -15.91 -2.87 -22.75
C ILE A 35 -16.55 -3.48 -21.50
N GLN A 36 -15.77 -4.24 -20.73
CA GLN A 36 -16.19 -4.69 -19.41
C GLN A 36 -15.84 -3.62 -18.38
N ALA A 37 -16.86 -3.04 -17.74
CA ALA A 37 -16.69 -2.05 -16.69
C ALA A 37 -17.43 -2.50 -15.41
N GLU A 38 -16.78 -2.32 -14.27
CA GLU A 38 -17.39 -2.59 -12.96
C GLU A 38 -17.92 -1.27 -12.37
N PHE A 39 -19.24 -1.08 -12.41
CA PHE A 39 -19.88 0.13 -11.89
C PHE A 39 -20.23 -0.02 -10.41
N ARG A 40 -19.71 0.87 -9.56
CA ARG A 40 -20.03 0.91 -8.11
C ARG A 40 -20.62 2.27 -7.73
N ARG A 41 -21.86 2.30 -7.23
CA ARG A 41 -22.48 3.52 -6.68
C ARG A 41 -21.97 3.76 -5.26
N VAL A 42 -21.12 4.76 -5.07
CA VAL A 42 -20.58 5.13 -3.76
C VAL A 42 -21.64 5.95 -3.00
N ARG A 43 -22.27 5.35 -1.97
CA ARG A 43 -23.34 6.01 -1.18
C ARG A 43 -22.81 7.00 -0.12
N ASN A 44 -21.50 7.17 -0.01
CA ASN A 44 -20.84 8.19 0.80
C ASN A 44 -19.50 8.57 0.13
N TYR A 45 -19.59 9.45 -0.88
CA TYR A 45 -18.45 9.84 -1.69
C TYR A 45 -17.42 10.64 -0.89
N GLU A 46 -17.86 11.43 0.09
CA GLU A 46 -16.98 12.25 0.92
C GLU A 46 -15.99 11.40 1.72
N PHE A 47 -16.43 10.31 2.35
CA PHE A 47 -15.52 9.41 3.07
C PHE A 47 -14.53 8.72 2.15
N HIS A 48 -15.00 8.27 0.98
CA HIS A 48 -14.12 7.69 -0.02
C HIS A 48 -13.06 8.71 -0.48
N LYS A 49 -13.47 9.93 -0.84
CA LYS A 49 -12.59 11.02 -1.26
C LYS A 49 -11.56 11.34 -0.18
N ARG A 50 -12.00 11.53 1.06
CA ARG A 50 -11.14 11.83 2.22
C ARG A 50 -10.11 10.74 2.46
N PHE A 51 -10.54 9.47 2.45
CA PHE A 51 -9.66 8.34 2.67
C PHE A 51 -8.59 8.17 1.57
N PHE A 52 -9.00 8.27 0.30
CA PHE A 52 -8.06 8.10 -0.81
C PHE A 52 -7.08 9.28 -0.91
N LYS A 53 -7.48 10.51 -0.54
CA LYS A 53 -6.57 11.65 -0.44
C LYS A 53 -5.52 11.47 0.64
N LEU A 54 -5.91 10.96 1.82
CA LEU A 54 -4.95 10.59 2.87
C LEU A 54 -3.92 9.56 2.37
N LEU A 55 -4.38 8.51 1.69
CA LEU A 55 -3.49 7.50 1.10
C LEU A 55 -2.59 8.10 0.02
N GLN A 56 -3.12 8.95 -0.85
CA GLN A 56 -2.33 9.62 -1.88
C GLN A 56 -1.25 10.51 -1.26
N PHE A 57 -1.59 11.25 -0.20
CA PHE A 57 -0.64 12.07 0.53
C PHE A 57 0.53 11.22 1.07
N GLY A 58 0.25 10.12 1.77
CA GLY A 58 1.31 9.22 2.22
C GLY A 58 2.07 8.56 1.07
N PHE A 59 1.38 8.25 -0.03
CA PHE A 59 2.00 7.67 -1.22
C PHE A 59 3.00 8.65 -1.81
N ASP A 60 2.64 9.92 -2.01
CA ASP A 60 3.48 10.94 -2.63
C ASP A 60 4.81 11.14 -1.88
N TYR A 61 4.77 11.16 -0.55
CA TYR A 61 5.94 11.29 0.32
C TYR A 61 6.73 9.98 0.51
N TRP A 62 6.17 8.84 0.11
CA TRP A 62 6.86 7.57 0.18
C TRP A 62 7.80 7.39 -1.02
N THR A 63 9.07 7.11 -0.71
CA THR A 63 10.06 6.66 -1.68
C THR A 63 10.37 5.17 -1.44
N PRO A 64 10.30 4.32 -2.47
CA PRO A 64 10.65 2.90 -2.33
C PRO A 64 12.15 2.77 -2.09
N ALA A 65 12.54 2.66 -0.81
CA ALA A 65 13.93 2.49 -0.40
C ALA A 65 14.22 1.02 -0.04
N GLY A 66 14.85 0.30 -0.96
CA GLY A 66 15.13 -1.13 -0.77
C GLY A 66 13.85 -1.97 -0.62
N GLY A 67 14.01 -3.29 -0.46
CA GLY A 67 12.86 -4.22 -0.38
C GLY A 67 13.12 -5.60 -0.96
N VAL A 68 14.34 -5.84 -1.43
CA VAL A 68 14.72 -7.11 -2.04
C VAL A 68 14.77 -8.28 -1.04
N LEU A 69 15.00 -7.94 0.23
CA LEU A 69 14.93 -8.85 1.36
C LEU A 69 13.90 -8.35 2.36
N THR A 70 12.95 -9.21 2.71
CA THR A 70 11.94 -8.92 3.72
C THR A 70 12.54 -8.92 5.13
N PRO A 71 11.96 -8.18 6.10
CA PRO A 71 12.38 -8.26 7.49
C PRO A 71 12.31 -9.66 8.08
N GLN A 72 11.35 -10.48 7.64
CA GLN A 72 11.17 -11.87 8.08
C GLN A 72 12.33 -12.76 7.61
N GLU A 73 12.77 -12.64 6.35
CA GLU A 73 13.96 -13.34 5.85
C GLU A 73 15.20 -12.98 6.68
N ARG A 74 15.39 -11.68 6.98
CA ARG A 74 16.51 -11.23 7.83
C ARG A 74 16.43 -11.80 9.23
N GLN A 75 15.25 -11.79 9.85
CA GLN A 75 15.04 -12.36 11.19
C GLN A 75 15.34 -13.87 11.22
N LEU A 76 14.91 -14.61 10.21
CA LEU A 76 15.17 -16.04 10.10
C LEU A 76 16.67 -16.33 10.02
N VAL A 77 17.39 -15.62 9.14
CA VAL A 77 18.85 -15.79 8.99
C VAL A 77 19.57 -15.39 10.27
N ASN A 78 19.24 -14.25 10.87
CA ASN A 78 19.85 -13.81 12.13
C ASN A 78 19.57 -14.78 13.28
N GLY A 79 18.37 -15.36 13.34
CA GLY A 79 18.01 -16.39 14.31
C GLY A 79 18.83 -17.66 14.14
N PHE A 80 19.02 -18.11 12.90
CA PHE A 80 19.86 -19.26 12.57
C PHE A 80 21.33 -19.03 12.91
N VAL A 81 21.87 -17.85 12.59
CA VAL A 81 23.25 -17.47 12.94
C VAL A 81 23.41 -17.46 14.46
N ARG A 82 22.48 -16.87 15.20
CA ARG A 82 22.51 -16.86 16.67
C ARG A 82 22.52 -18.28 17.24
N TYR A 83 21.73 -19.18 16.68
CA TYR A 83 21.75 -20.60 17.05
C TYR A 83 23.12 -21.24 16.82
N LEU A 84 23.75 -21.01 15.67
CA LEU A 84 25.10 -21.54 15.38
C LEU A 84 26.16 -21.02 16.35
N ILE A 85 26.10 -19.72 16.69
CA ILE A 85 27.03 -19.11 17.65
C ILE A 85 26.91 -19.77 19.02
N THR A 86 25.69 -20.05 19.48
CA THR A 86 25.44 -20.76 20.73
C THR A 86 25.97 -22.20 20.66
N MET A 87 25.75 -22.90 19.55
CA MET A 87 26.23 -24.28 19.37
C MET A 87 27.76 -24.38 19.26
N SER A 88 28.43 -23.35 18.73
CA SER A 88 29.89 -23.33 18.59
C SER A 88 30.63 -22.81 19.82
N GLY A 89 29.95 -22.63 20.96
CA GLY A 89 30.57 -22.09 22.18
C GLY A 89 31.05 -20.63 22.04
N HIS A 90 30.40 -19.84 21.19
CA HIS A 90 30.66 -18.41 20.97
C HIS A 90 32.03 -18.03 20.36
N GLN A 91 32.90 -18.99 20.07
CA GLN A 91 34.27 -18.74 19.58
C GLN A 91 34.32 -18.07 18.19
N HIS A 92 33.26 -18.23 17.37
CA HIS A 92 33.19 -17.73 16.00
C HIS A 92 32.05 -16.72 15.77
N GLY A 93 31.60 -16.06 16.84
CA GLY A 93 30.44 -15.16 16.82
C GLY A 93 30.49 -14.08 15.74
N GLU A 94 31.62 -13.38 15.67
CA GLU A 94 31.83 -12.28 14.72
C GLU A 94 31.90 -12.79 13.28
N THR A 95 32.64 -13.87 13.03
CA THR A 95 32.80 -14.45 11.68
C THR A 95 31.47 -14.95 11.13
N LEU A 96 30.65 -15.63 11.94
CA LEU A 96 29.34 -16.14 11.52
C LEU A 96 28.35 -15.00 11.23
N SER A 97 28.40 -13.93 12.03
CA SER A 97 27.57 -12.74 11.81
C SER A 97 27.98 -12.00 10.52
N ALA A 98 29.29 -11.79 10.33
CA ALA A 98 29.82 -11.17 9.12
C ALA A 98 29.50 -11.97 7.85
N ALA A 99 29.62 -13.30 7.90
CA ALA A 99 29.27 -14.18 6.78
C ALA A 99 27.77 -14.10 6.44
N ALA A 100 26.90 -13.97 7.45
CA ALA A 100 25.47 -13.81 7.23
C ALA A 100 25.11 -12.46 6.61
N ASP A 101 25.75 -11.38 7.07
CA ASP A 101 25.59 -10.05 6.48
C ASP A 101 26.05 -10.03 5.02
N GLU A 102 27.20 -10.64 4.72
CA GLU A 102 27.71 -10.78 3.36
C GLU A 102 26.78 -11.62 2.47
N TYR A 103 26.23 -12.72 3.00
CA TYR A 103 25.26 -13.56 2.29
C TYR A 103 23.99 -12.78 1.96
N LEU A 104 23.39 -12.11 2.95
CA LEU A 104 22.20 -11.27 2.76
C LEU A 104 22.48 -10.16 1.74
N PHE A 105 23.65 -9.54 1.80
CA PHE A 105 24.06 -8.52 0.83
C PHE A 105 24.14 -9.09 -0.60
N LYS A 106 24.77 -10.25 -0.81
CA LYS A 106 24.87 -10.91 -2.11
C LYS A 106 23.49 -11.29 -2.68
N ILE A 107 22.60 -11.85 -1.86
CA ILE A 107 21.22 -12.16 -2.28
C ILE A 107 20.48 -10.86 -2.65
N GLY A 108 20.63 -9.81 -1.84
CA GLY A 108 20.07 -8.50 -2.10
C GLY A 108 20.54 -7.92 -3.44
N GLN A 109 21.83 -7.99 -3.75
CA GLN A 109 22.35 -7.51 -5.04
C GLN A 109 21.80 -8.30 -6.22
N ARG A 110 21.80 -9.64 -6.16
CA ARG A 110 21.30 -10.49 -7.26
C ARG A 110 19.84 -10.19 -7.58
N ARG A 111 19.00 -10.17 -6.55
CA ARG A 111 17.56 -9.91 -6.73
C ARG A 111 17.27 -8.44 -7.05
N ALA A 112 18.16 -7.49 -6.74
CA ALA A 112 18.02 -6.09 -7.14
C ALA A 112 18.24 -5.87 -8.64
N GLN A 113 19.06 -6.72 -9.29
CA GLN A 113 19.37 -6.61 -10.72
C GLN A 113 18.13 -6.77 -11.61
N ASP A 114 17.12 -7.50 -11.14
CA ASP A 114 15.92 -7.83 -11.91
C ASP A 114 14.67 -6.99 -11.51
N VAL A 115 14.81 -6.04 -10.59
CA VAL A 115 13.64 -5.33 -10.01
C VAL A 115 13.67 -3.85 -10.39
N ALA A 116 12.78 -3.47 -11.31
CA ALA A 116 12.33 -2.09 -11.40
C ALA A 116 11.53 -1.78 -10.12
N LEU A 117 12.07 -0.94 -9.23
CA LEU A 117 11.37 -0.45 -8.05
C LEU A 117 10.23 0.48 -8.49
N LEU A 118 9.10 -0.13 -8.86
CA LEU A 118 7.92 0.60 -9.30
C LEU A 118 7.07 0.99 -8.09
N LYS A 119 6.84 2.29 -7.96
CA LYS A 119 5.92 2.86 -6.99
C LYS A 119 4.48 2.53 -7.43
N SER A 120 3.83 1.57 -6.79
CA SER A 120 2.47 1.13 -7.14
C SER A 120 1.48 1.43 -6.01
N PHE A 121 0.37 2.09 -6.35
CA PHE A 121 -0.61 2.56 -5.38
C PHE A 121 -1.40 1.44 -4.71
N GLU A 122 -1.82 0.41 -5.46
CA GLU A 122 -2.66 -0.67 -4.90
C GLU A 122 -1.94 -1.54 -3.86
N PRO A 123 -0.70 -2.02 -4.08
CA PRO A 123 0.07 -2.71 -3.05
C PRO A 123 0.33 -1.84 -1.82
N TYR A 124 0.63 -0.55 -2.02
CA TYR A 124 0.81 0.43 -0.95
C TYR A 124 -0.46 0.60 -0.12
N ARG A 125 -1.62 0.77 -0.77
CA ARG A 125 -2.92 0.88 -0.12
C ARG A 125 -3.23 -0.36 0.70
N ALA A 126 -3.02 -1.55 0.14
CA ALA A 126 -3.24 -2.81 0.84
C ALA A 126 -2.33 -2.92 2.08
N TRP A 127 -1.05 -2.54 1.96
CA TRP A 127 -0.12 -2.49 3.07
C TRP A 127 -0.60 -1.55 4.19
N ALA A 128 -0.99 -0.32 3.85
CA ALA A 128 -1.45 0.67 4.83
C ALA A 128 -2.69 0.18 5.61
N ILE A 129 -3.63 -0.48 4.92
CA ILE A 129 -4.85 -1.05 5.52
C ILE A 129 -4.51 -2.22 6.46
N VAL A 130 -3.59 -3.12 6.05
CA VAL A 130 -3.13 -4.24 6.88
C VAL A 130 -2.43 -3.76 8.14
N GLU A 131 -1.49 -2.83 8.01
CA GLU A 131 -0.76 -2.29 9.15
C GLU A 131 -1.65 -1.46 10.09
N ALA A 132 -2.73 -0.86 9.57
CA ALA A 132 -3.75 -0.22 10.39
C ALA A 132 -4.67 -1.21 11.14
N GLY A 133 -4.47 -2.52 10.96
CA GLY A 133 -5.22 -3.58 11.65
C GLY A 133 -6.46 -4.09 10.90
N TYR A 134 -6.73 -3.59 9.69
CA TYR A 134 -7.92 -3.94 8.92
C TYR A 134 -7.60 -5.06 7.92
N TYR A 135 -7.33 -6.26 8.42
CA TYR A 135 -7.01 -7.42 7.57
C TYR A 135 -7.76 -8.67 8.00
N ASP A 136 -7.80 -9.63 7.09
CA ASP A 136 -8.15 -11.03 7.36
C ASP A 136 -6.90 -11.89 7.22
N VAL A 137 -6.80 -12.94 8.04
CA VAL A 137 -5.74 -13.95 7.92
C VAL A 137 -6.28 -15.08 7.06
N VAL A 138 -5.66 -15.28 5.90
CA VAL A 138 -5.96 -16.39 5.01
C VAL A 138 -4.83 -17.42 5.06
N ILE A 139 -5.18 -18.69 4.90
CA ILE A 139 -4.21 -19.78 4.76
C ILE A 139 -4.14 -20.13 3.27
N LEU A 140 -2.95 -20.05 2.70
CA LEU A 140 -2.70 -20.42 1.31
C LEU A 140 -2.59 -21.95 1.17
N PRO A 141 -2.72 -22.52 -0.05
CA PRO A 141 -2.62 -23.96 -0.28
C PRO A 141 -1.29 -24.60 0.16
N ASP A 142 -0.22 -23.81 0.26
CA ASP A 142 1.09 -24.22 0.78
C ASP A 142 1.18 -24.18 2.32
N GLY A 143 0.08 -23.86 3.01
CA GLY A 143 -0.01 -23.73 4.46
C GLY A 143 0.44 -22.36 5.00
N GLN A 144 0.92 -21.44 4.16
CA GLN A 144 1.38 -20.14 4.61
C GLN A 144 0.21 -19.24 5.04
N ARG A 145 0.38 -18.57 6.19
CA ARG A 145 -0.57 -17.56 6.67
C ARG A 145 -0.24 -16.21 6.04
N ARG A 146 -1.23 -15.59 5.39
CA ARG A 146 -1.10 -14.27 4.77
C ARG A 146 -2.14 -13.31 5.33
N ARG A 147 -1.70 -12.08 5.67
CA ARG A 147 -2.58 -10.96 5.98
C ARG A 147 -3.07 -10.33 4.69
N VAL A 148 -4.38 -10.28 4.48
CA VAL A 148 -5.01 -9.67 3.30
C VAL A 148 -5.85 -8.48 3.74
N ALA A 149 -5.64 -7.34 3.11
CA ALA A 149 -6.35 -6.10 3.41
C ALA A 149 -7.86 -6.29 3.25
N LYS A 150 -8.64 -5.83 4.23
CA LYS A 150 -10.10 -5.78 4.12
C LYS A 150 -10.52 -4.77 3.06
N SER A 151 -11.56 -5.14 2.31
CA SER A 151 -12.23 -4.19 1.43
C SER A 151 -13.07 -3.23 2.27
N ILE A 152 -12.73 -1.95 2.24
CA ILE A 152 -13.45 -0.92 3.01
C ILE A 152 -14.69 -0.47 2.25
N SER A 153 -15.87 -0.69 2.83
CA SER A 153 -17.15 -0.22 2.28
C SER A 153 -17.64 1.03 3.00
N PHE A 154 -17.49 2.20 2.36
CA PHE A 154 -17.97 3.48 2.91
C PHE A 154 -19.49 3.65 2.87
N ALA A 155 -20.20 2.88 2.03
CA ALA A 155 -21.62 3.07 1.76
C ALA A 155 -22.56 2.91 2.97
N ARG A 156 -22.10 2.23 4.03
CA ARG A 156 -22.86 1.99 5.28
C ARG A 156 -22.05 2.37 6.52
N MET A 157 -20.96 3.11 6.35
CA MET A 157 -20.03 3.45 7.42
C MET A 157 -20.55 4.68 8.19
N SER A 158 -20.57 4.61 9.52
CA SER A 158 -20.84 5.78 10.37
C SER A 158 -19.63 6.71 10.44
N GLU A 159 -19.84 7.98 10.80
CA GLU A 159 -18.76 8.96 10.97
C GLU A 159 -17.72 8.48 12.00
N ASP A 160 -18.14 7.97 13.16
CA ASP A 160 -17.22 7.47 14.19
C ASP A 160 -16.33 6.32 13.68
N THR A 161 -16.95 5.39 12.93
CA THR A 161 -16.22 4.27 12.32
C THR A 161 -15.21 4.77 11.29
N PHE A 162 -15.61 5.77 10.50
CA PHE A 162 -14.73 6.39 9.50
C PHE A 162 -13.57 7.12 10.16
N GLN A 163 -13.81 7.91 11.21
CA GLN A 163 -12.78 8.63 11.95
C GLN A 163 -11.77 7.67 12.60
N GLY A 164 -12.26 6.55 13.16
CA GLY A 164 -11.41 5.48 13.67
C GLY A 164 -10.48 4.91 12.59
N LEU A 165 -11.04 4.52 11.44
CA LEU A 165 -10.27 4.04 10.29
C LEU A 165 -9.25 5.08 9.80
N TYR A 166 -9.69 6.32 9.62
CA TYR A 166 -8.86 7.42 9.14
C TYR A 166 -7.67 7.65 10.08
N LYS A 167 -7.92 7.71 11.39
CA LYS A 167 -6.88 7.89 12.40
C LYS A 167 -5.90 6.71 12.45
N SER A 168 -6.39 5.47 12.40
CA SER A 168 -5.52 4.29 12.38
C SER A 168 -4.59 4.28 11.17
N VAL A 169 -5.14 4.55 9.97
CA VAL A 169 -4.33 4.63 8.74
C VAL A 169 -3.37 5.82 8.80
N PHE A 170 -3.82 7.00 9.23
CA PHE A 170 -2.93 8.15 9.40
C PHE A 170 -1.75 7.85 10.31
N ASN A 171 -1.98 7.17 11.44
CA ASN A 171 -0.90 6.79 12.36
C ASN A 171 0.12 5.85 11.73
N VAL A 172 -0.31 4.91 10.90
CA VAL A 172 0.60 4.05 10.12
C VAL A 172 1.44 4.89 9.16
N LEU A 173 0.79 5.78 8.39
CA LEU A 173 1.48 6.65 7.44
C LEU A 173 2.47 7.59 8.14
N TRP A 174 2.08 8.12 9.29
CA TRP A 174 2.94 8.93 10.15
C TRP A 174 4.20 8.16 10.55
N ASN A 175 4.04 7.01 11.22
CA ASN A 175 5.14 6.24 11.78
C ASN A 175 6.07 5.62 10.72
N ALA A 176 5.56 5.34 9.53
CA ALA A 176 6.34 4.69 8.48
C ALA A 176 6.98 5.67 7.50
N ILE A 177 6.29 6.77 7.18
CA ILE A 177 6.60 7.62 6.02
C ILE A 177 6.73 9.08 6.43
N LEU A 178 5.66 9.69 6.94
CA LEU A 178 5.55 11.15 7.06
C LEU A 178 6.46 11.75 8.15
N PHE A 179 6.81 10.99 9.20
CA PHE A 179 7.71 11.47 10.27
C PHE A 179 9.09 11.92 9.77
N ARG A 180 9.48 11.49 8.56
CA ARG A 180 10.75 11.87 7.92
C ARG A 180 10.69 13.23 7.26
N SER A 181 9.49 13.68 6.91
CA SER A 181 9.25 14.91 6.14
C SER A 181 8.59 16.01 6.96
N PHE A 182 7.94 15.67 8.06
CA PHE A 182 7.20 16.59 8.94
C PHE A 182 7.70 16.48 10.38
N LYS A 183 7.68 17.59 11.12
CA LYS A 183 8.20 17.63 12.50
C LYS A 183 7.22 17.07 13.51
N THR A 184 5.93 17.32 13.31
CA THR A 184 4.87 16.88 14.22
C THR A 184 3.71 16.20 13.48
N PRO A 185 2.98 15.29 14.15
CA PRO A 185 1.78 14.68 13.57
C PRO A 185 0.72 15.73 13.21
N GLU A 186 0.61 16.78 14.02
CA GLU A 186 -0.35 17.88 13.81
C GLU A 186 -0.06 18.65 12.52
N GLU A 187 1.22 18.93 12.23
CA GLU A 187 1.64 19.56 10.98
C GLU A 187 1.21 18.72 9.77
N ALA A 188 1.47 17.41 9.80
CA ALA A 188 1.06 16.50 8.73
C ALA A 188 -0.47 16.36 8.62
N GLN A 189 -1.21 16.43 9.73
CA GLN A 189 -2.67 16.43 9.72
C GLN A 189 -3.22 17.69 9.07
N ASN A 190 -2.66 18.87 9.38
CA ASN A 190 -3.10 20.13 8.78
C ASN A 190 -2.87 20.15 7.26
N VAL A 191 -1.73 19.63 6.81
CA VAL A 191 -1.46 19.45 5.37
C VAL A 191 -2.48 18.49 4.74
N ALA A 192 -2.76 17.37 5.39
CA ALA A 192 -3.78 16.44 4.92
C ALA A 192 -5.17 17.10 4.83
N LEU A 193 -5.54 17.94 5.81
CA LEU A 193 -6.81 18.68 5.82
C LEU A 193 -6.90 19.70 4.68
N HIS A 194 -5.86 20.50 4.45
CA HIS A 194 -5.83 21.43 3.32
C HIS A 194 -5.92 20.70 1.97
N LEU A 195 -5.26 19.54 1.81
CA LEU A 195 -5.38 18.72 0.60
C LEU A 195 -6.82 18.20 0.35
N LEU A 196 -7.68 18.19 1.37
CA LEU A 196 -9.10 17.86 1.24
C LEU A 196 -9.95 19.06 0.80
N GLU A 197 -9.58 20.28 1.21
CA GLU A 197 -10.31 21.51 0.90
C GLU A 197 -10.14 21.97 -0.55
N PHE A 198 -8.98 21.73 -1.16
CA PHE A 198 -8.65 22.14 -2.55
C PHE A 198 -9.01 21.10 -3.63
N ALA A 199 -9.88 20.14 -3.33
CA ALA A 199 -10.17 18.98 -4.19
C ALA A 199 -11.65 18.86 -4.58
#